data_AF-A0A2M7X1X0-F1
#
_entry.id   AF-A0A2M7X1X0-F1
#
_cell.length_a   1.000
_cell.length_b   1.000
_cell.length_c   1.000
_cell.angle_alpha   90.00
_cell.angle_beta   90.00
_cell.angle_gamma   90.00
#
_symmetry.space_group_name_H-M   'P 1'
#
loop_
_entity.id
_entity.type
_entity.pdbx_description
1 polymer ?
#
loop_
_entity_poly.entity_id
_entity_poly.type
_entity_poly.pdbx_seq_one_letter_code
_entity_poly.pdbx_strand_id
1 'polypeptide(L)'
;MRTLDDWLQHWLTLPPREIVLGLDRVGAVWRALGAPPIARRVISVAGTNGKGSTVAFLEAMLSAGGYRVGAFTSPHVLRYHERIRVAGCDVNDADLIHAFTRIEAARGSIVLSYFEAGALAAWLIFAAAELDVAVLEVGLGGRLDAVNLIAPDVAMISSID
;
A
#
# COMPACT_ATOMS: atom_id res chain seq x y z
N MET A 1 -20.94 -3.49 -1.91
CA MET A 1 -20.24 -4.68 -2.44
C MET A 1 -20.10 -5.68 -1.32
N ARG A 2 -20.19 -7.00 -1.59
CA ARG A 2 -20.25 -8.03 -0.53
C ARG A 2 -18.99 -8.90 -0.46
N THR A 3 -18.31 -9.14 -1.58
CA THR A 3 -17.09 -9.98 -1.64
C THR A 3 -15.86 -9.13 -1.97
N LEU A 4 -14.68 -9.68 -1.74
CA LEU A 4 -13.43 -9.04 -2.19
C LEU A 4 -13.39 -8.91 -3.71
N ASP A 5 -13.82 -9.95 -4.45
CA ASP A 5 -13.83 -9.92 -5.91
C ASP A 5 -14.72 -8.79 -6.47
N ASP A 6 -15.89 -8.53 -5.86
CA ASP A 6 -16.74 -7.38 -6.23
C ASP A 6 -15.97 -6.06 -6.12
N TRP A 7 -15.20 -5.90 -5.04
CA TRP A 7 -14.39 -4.70 -4.81
C TRP A 7 -13.24 -4.59 -5.80
N LEU A 8 -12.52 -5.68 -6.04
CA LEU A 8 -11.41 -5.68 -7.00
C LEU A 8 -11.91 -5.35 -8.41
N GLN A 9 -13.04 -5.92 -8.83
CA GLN A 9 -13.67 -5.58 -10.11
C GLN A 9 -14.15 -4.12 -10.16
N HIS A 10 -14.71 -3.61 -9.06
CA HIS A 10 -15.08 -2.19 -8.97
C HIS A 10 -13.86 -1.29 -9.20
N TRP A 11 -12.75 -1.51 -8.50
CA TRP A 11 -11.53 -0.71 -8.65
C TRP A 11 -10.87 -0.86 -10.03
N LEU A 12 -11.03 -2.01 -10.69
CA LEU A 12 -10.52 -2.25 -12.06
C LEU A 12 -11.36 -1.56 -13.13
N THR A 13 -12.67 -1.39 -12.91
CA THR A 13 -13.60 -0.82 -13.89
C THR A 13 -13.70 0.70 -13.80
N LEU A 14 -13.23 1.31 -12.71
CA LEU A 14 -13.12 2.76 -12.65
C LEU A 14 -12.17 3.25 -13.75
N PRO A 15 -12.60 4.22 -14.59
CA PRO A 15 -11.87 4.57 -15.79
C PRO A 15 -10.47 5.07 -15.42
N PRO A 16 -9.40 4.44 -15.96
CA PRO A 16 -8.10 5.07 -15.93
C PRO A 16 -8.20 6.27 -16.88
N ARG A 17 -8.35 7.48 -16.33
CA ARG A 17 -8.09 8.67 -17.13
C ARG A 17 -6.58 8.75 -17.31
N GLU A 18 -6.00 7.87 -18.15
CA GLU A 18 -4.55 7.67 -18.24
C GLU A 18 -3.91 7.30 -16.88
N ILE A 19 -2.63 6.89 -16.86
CA ILE A 19 -1.88 6.83 -15.61
C ILE A 19 -1.64 8.29 -15.19
N VAL A 20 -2.60 8.91 -14.50
CA VAL A 20 -2.43 10.24 -13.92
C VAL A 20 -1.57 10.09 -12.68
N LEU A 21 -0.26 10.10 -12.92
CA LEU A 21 0.74 10.24 -11.89
C LEU A 21 0.52 11.57 -11.16
N GLY A 22 0.37 11.52 -9.85
CA GLY A 22 0.10 12.70 -9.02
C GLY A 22 -0.40 12.30 -7.64
N LEU A 23 0.06 13.02 -6.61
CA LEU A 23 -0.26 12.71 -5.21
C LEU A 23 -1.51 13.43 -4.71
N ASP A 24 -2.04 14.40 -5.45
CA ASP A 24 -3.12 15.27 -4.98
C ASP A 24 -4.42 14.50 -4.71
N ARG A 25 -4.79 13.58 -5.62
CA ARG A 25 -6.02 12.78 -5.53
C ARG A 25 -5.95 11.81 -4.35
N VAL A 26 -4.97 10.91 -4.37
CA VAL A 26 -4.76 9.93 -3.28
C VAL A 26 -4.52 10.62 -1.93
N GLY A 27 -3.77 11.72 -1.92
CA GLY A 27 -3.50 12.51 -0.72
C GLY A 27 -4.72 13.24 -0.17
N ALA A 28 -5.65 13.68 -1.02
CA ALA A 28 -6.94 14.22 -0.57
C ALA A 28 -7.79 13.15 0.10
N VAL A 29 -7.87 11.94 -0.47
CA VAL A 29 -8.61 10.82 0.14
C VAL A 29 -7.94 10.38 1.44
N TRP A 30 -6.61 10.31 1.50
CA TRP A 30 -5.89 9.97 2.73
C TRP A 30 -6.15 10.97 3.86
N ARG A 31 -6.14 12.26 3.55
CA ARG A 31 -6.53 13.31 4.51
C ARG A 31 -7.98 13.18 4.97
N ALA A 32 -8.91 12.86 4.06
CA ALA A 32 -10.30 12.60 4.42
C ALA A 32 -10.48 11.37 5.33
N LEU A 33 -9.58 10.39 5.23
CA LEU A 33 -9.49 9.23 6.12
C LEU A 33 -8.83 9.54 7.47
N GLY A 34 -8.42 10.79 7.71
CA GLY A 34 -7.77 11.28 8.92
C GLY A 34 -6.25 11.23 8.90
N ALA A 35 -5.66 10.62 7.87
CA ALA A 35 -4.21 10.46 7.68
C ALA A 35 -3.44 9.99 8.95
N PRO A 36 -3.85 8.89 9.62
CA PRO A 36 -3.13 8.39 10.78
C PRO A 36 -1.71 7.93 10.40
N PRO A 37 -0.74 7.94 11.34
CA PRO A 37 0.55 7.31 11.09
C PRO A 37 0.37 5.82 10.81
N ILE A 38 1.08 5.29 9.82
CA ILE A 38 0.95 3.87 9.42
C ILE A 38 1.87 2.94 10.22
N ALA A 39 2.95 3.47 10.79
CA ALA A 39 3.94 2.76 11.59
C ALA A 39 4.80 3.76 12.37
N ARG A 40 5.61 3.28 13.32
CA ARG A 40 6.60 4.12 14.02
C ARG A 40 7.77 4.51 13.10
N ARG A 41 8.15 3.63 12.17
CA ARG A 41 9.18 3.85 11.15
C ARG A 41 8.71 3.39 9.78
N VAL A 42 9.13 4.08 8.73
CA VAL A 42 8.77 3.74 7.35
C VAL A 42 10.02 3.61 6.48
N ILE A 43 10.11 2.50 5.76
CA ILE A 43 11.14 2.24 4.76
C ILE A 43 10.45 2.18 3.40
N SER A 44 10.90 2.99 2.44
CA SER A 44 10.41 2.96 1.06
C SER A 44 11.46 2.36 0.14
N VAL A 45 11.05 1.44 -0.73
CA VAL A 45 11.93 0.72 -1.65
C VAL A 45 11.50 0.99 -3.09
N ALA A 46 12.34 1.71 -3.83
CA ALA A 46 12.20 1.97 -5.26
C ALA A 46 13.28 1.26 -6.07
N GLY A 47 13.19 1.31 -7.40
CA GLY A 47 14.17 0.74 -8.32
C GLY A 47 13.54 -0.05 -9.47
N THR A 48 14.33 -0.33 -10.51
CA THR A 48 13.86 -1.07 -11.68
C THR A 48 13.58 -2.53 -11.31
N ASN A 49 14.55 -3.21 -10.71
CA ASN A 49 14.47 -4.62 -10.33
C ASN A 49 14.81 -4.85 -8.86
N GLY A 50 14.36 -5.97 -8.29
CA GLY A 50 14.75 -6.41 -6.94
C GLY A 50 13.97 -5.81 -5.77
N LYS A 51 13.05 -4.85 -6.01
CA LYS A 51 12.23 -4.20 -4.97
C LYS A 51 11.52 -5.20 -4.06
N GLY A 52 10.66 -6.07 -4.61
CA GLY A 52 9.94 -7.09 -3.84
C GLY A 52 10.86 -8.02 -3.04
N SER A 53 12.01 -8.43 -3.59
CA SER A 53 13.00 -9.25 -2.86
C SER A 53 13.64 -8.45 -1.70
N THR A 54 13.97 -7.17 -1.91
CA THR A 54 14.45 -6.29 -0.85
C THR A 54 13.41 -6.13 0.27
N VAL A 55 12.14 -5.93 -0.09
CA VAL A 55 11.05 -5.86 0.91
C VAL A 55 10.95 -7.16 1.71
N ALA A 56 10.98 -8.32 1.04
CA ALA A 56 10.93 -9.62 1.71
C ALA A 56 12.13 -9.85 2.66
N PHE A 57 13.35 -9.46 2.26
CA PHE A 57 14.52 -9.56 3.13
C PHE A 57 14.44 -8.63 4.33
N LEU A 58 13.97 -7.39 4.14
CA LEU A 58 13.74 -6.45 5.23
C LEU A 58 12.67 -6.96 6.20
N GLU A 59 11.54 -7.46 5.70
CA GLU A 59 10.47 -8.04 6.53
C GLU A 59 11.04 -9.16 7.41
N ALA A 60 11.78 -10.10 6.81
CA ALA A 60 12.37 -11.23 7.52
C ALA A 60 13.39 -10.79 8.59
N MET A 61 14.31 -9.88 8.24
CA MET A 61 15.35 -9.41 9.15
C MET A 61 14.78 -8.62 10.33
N LEU A 62 13.84 -7.71 10.07
CA LEU A 62 13.18 -6.91 11.11
C LEU A 62 12.32 -7.78 12.02
N SER A 63 11.57 -8.73 11.44
CA SER A 63 10.77 -9.69 12.22
C SER A 63 11.66 -10.58 13.11
N ALA A 64 12.79 -11.06 12.59
CA ALA A 64 13.77 -11.80 13.38
C ALA A 64 14.39 -10.95 14.51
N GLY A 65 14.44 -9.62 14.33
CA GLY A 65 14.82 -8.65 15.36
C GLY A 65 13.72 -8.35 16.39
N GLY A 66 12.55 -8.97 16.28
CA GLY A 66 11.43 -8.79 17.22
C GLY A 66 10.52 -7.60 16.92
N TYR A 67 10.69 -6.93 15.77
CA TYR A 67 9.82 -5.83 15.37
C TYR A 67 8.51 -6.34 14.76
N ARG A 68 7.41 -5.62 15.01
CA ARG A 68 6.15 -5.85 14.31
C ARG A 68 6.16 -5.12 12.97
N VAL A 69 6.24 -5.87 11.88
CA VAL A 69 6.45 -5.33 10.52
C VAL A 69 5.18 -5.41 9.68
N GLY A 70 4.91 -4.36 8.90
CA GLY A 70 3.98 -4.42 7.77
C GLY A 70 4.74 -4.32 6.45
N ALA A 71 4.38 -5.13 5.46
CA ALA A 71 5.01 -5.11 4.14
C ALA A 71 3.95 -4.89 3.06
N PHE A 72 4.21 -3.93 2.18
CA PHE A 72 3.40 -3.64 1.01
C PHE A 72 4.20 -3.92 -0.27
N THR A 73 3.67 -4.78 -1.15
CA THR A 73 4.32 -5.21 -2.39
C THR A 73 3.37 -5.21 -3.58
N SER A 74 3.93 -5.17 -4.79
CA SER A 74 3.17 -5.32 -6.02
C SER A 74 4.03 -5.72 -7.22
N PRO A 75 3.48 -6.45 -8.22
CA PRO A 75 2.15 -7.07 -8.24
C PRO A 75 2.06 -8.30 -7.31
N HIS A 76 0.90 -8.93 -7.25
CA HIS A 76 0.74 -10.27 -6.65
C HIS A 76 0.87 -11.35 -7.72
N VAL A 77 1.08 -12.60 -7.29
CA VAL A 77 1.20 -13.76 -8.17
C VAL A 77 -0.13 -14.49 -8.30
N LEU A 78 -0.78 -14.87 -7.19
CA LEU A 78 -2.02 -15.66 -7.22
C LEU A 78 -3.20 -14.90 -6.62
N ARG A 79 -3.01 -14.25 -5.48
CA ARG A 79 -4.09 -13.62 -4.70
C ARG A 79 -3.73 -12.20 -4.30
N TYR A 80 -4.72 -11.32 -4.29
CA TYR A 80 -4.51 -9.92 -3.95
C TYR A 80 -3.91 -9.70 -2.55
N HIS A 81 -4.22 -10.58 -1.59
CA HIS A 81 -3.75 -10.52 -0.22
C HIS A 81 -2.22 -10.50 -0.10
N GLU A 82 -1.51 -11.12 -1.04
CA GLU A 82 -0.05 -11.15 -1.08
C GLU A 82 0.58 -9.75 -1.08
N ARG A 83 -0.18 -8.74 -1.55
CA ARG A 83 0.27 -7.35 -1.59
C ARG A 83 0.40 -6.70 -0.21
N ILE A 84 -0.30 -7.21 0.82
CA ILE A 84 -0.34 -6.59 2.14
C ILE A 84 -0.13 -7.66 3.20
N ARG A 85 0.99 -7.55 3.91
CA ARG A 85 1.37 -8.48 4.98
C ARG A 85 1.54 -7.72 6.28
N VAL A 86 1.08 -8.32 7.37
CA VAL A 86 1.22 -7.81 8.75
C VAL A 86 1.78 -8.92 9.61
N ALA A 87 2.90 -8.66 10.28
CA ALA A 87 3.61 -9.61 11.12
C ALA A 87 3.86 -10.96 10.43
N GLY A 88 4.26 -10.93 9.15
CA GLY A 88 4.58 -12.13 8.36
C GLY A 88 3.37 -12.90 7.81
N CYS A 89 2.15 -12.37 7.94
CA CYS A 89 0.93 -13.01 7.44
C CYS A 89 0.24 -12.11 6.41
N ASP A 90 -0.26 -12.70 5.33
CA ASP A 90 -1.17 -12.01 4.40
C ASP A 90 -2.43 -11.56 5.15
N VAL A 91 -2.96 -10.38 4.79
CA VAL A 91 -4.25 -9.91 5.31
C VAL A 91 -5.40 -10.81 4.84
N ASN A 92 -6.58 -10.71 5.47
CA ASN A 92 -7.76 -11.47 5.07
C ASN A 92 -8.77 -10.62 4.26
N ASP A 93 -9.81 -11.26 3.71
CA ASP A 93 -10.88 -10.58 2.97
C ASP A 93 -11.57 -9.48 3.78
N ALA A 94 -11.85 -9.74 5.06
CA ALA A 94 -12.58 -8.80 5.90
C ALA A 94 -11.78 -7.51 6.12
N ASP A 95 -10.47 -7.61 6.31
CA ASP A 95 -9.57 -6.45 6.45
C ASP A 95 -9.61 -5.58 5.18
N LEU A 96 -9.48 -6.21 4.01
CA LEU A 96 -9.50 -5.54 2.71
C LEU A 96 -10.86 -4.91 2.40
N ILE A 97 -11.94 -5.66 2.59
CA ILE A 97 -13.31 -5.18 2.37
C ILE A 97 -13.61 -4.00 3.29
N HIS A 98 -13.20 -4.07 4.57
CA HIS A 98 -13.38 -2.98 5.51
C HIS A 98 -12.60 -1.74 5.07
N ALA A 99 -11.34 -1.89 4.68
CA ALA A 99 -10.51 -0.79 4.18
C ALA A 99 -11.11 -0.16 2.90
N PHE A 100 -11.49 -0.96 1.90
CA PHE A 100 -12.10 -0.47 0.67
C PHE A 100 -13.43 0.24 0.91
N THR A 101 -14.25 -0.27 1.82
CA THR A 101 -15.52 0.39 2.21
C THR A 101 -15.26 1.78 2.79
N ARG A 102 -14.24 1.93 3.64
CA ARG A 102 -13.85 3.23 4.20
C ARG A 102 -13.32 4.17 3.13
N ILE A 103 -12.49 3.68 2.22
CA ILE A 103 -11.93 4.46 1.10
C ILE A 103 -13.05 4.97 0.18
N GLU A 104 -13.99 4.10 -0.18
CA GLU A 104 -15.14 4.45 -1.02
C GLU A 104 -16.01 5.54 -0.37
N ALA A 105 -16.27 5.42 0.93
CA ALA A 105 -17.01 6.44 1.67
C ALA A 105 -16.25 7.78 1.75
N ALA A 106 -14.92 7.75 1.87
CA ALA A 106 -14.10 8.95 2.03
C ALA A 106 -13.74 9.65 0.71
N ARG A 107 -13.68 8.94 -0.42
CA ARG A 107 -13.20 9.51 -1.69
C ARG A 107 -14.17 10.48 -2.36
N GLY A 108 -15.46 10.42 -2.01
CA GLY A 108 -16.49 11.21 -2.68
C GLY A 108 -16.47 11.01 -4.20
N SER A 109 -16.28 12.09 -4.95
CA SER A 109 -16.18 12.07 -6.42
C SER A 109 -14.75 11.87 -6.95
N ILE A 110 -13.75 11.77 -6.07
CA ILE A 110 -12.36 11.55 -6.47
C ILE A 110 -12.26 10.14 -7.07
N VAL A 111 -11.78 10.06 -8.31
CA VAL A 111 -11.44 8.81 -8.97
C VAL A 111 -10.06 8.40 -8.50
N LEU A 112 -9.93 7.16 -8.04
CA LEU A 112 -8.67 6.53 -7.67
C LEU A 112 -8.35 5.43 -8.69
N SER A 113 -7.06 5.25 -9.00
CA SER A 113 -6.59 4.07 -9.71
C SER A 113 -6.64 2.84 -8.79
N TYR A 114 -6.59 1.66 -9.40
CA TYR A 114 -6.48 0.39 -8.68
C TYR A 114 -5.29 0.35 -7.71
N PHE A 115 -4.16 0.93 -8.11
CA PHE A 115 -2.97 1.00 -7.27
C PHE A 115 -3.15 1.98 -6.10
N GLU A 116 -3.69 3.18 -6.35
CA GLU A 116 -3.97 4.16 -5.28
C GLU A 116 -4.95 3.60 -4.23
N ALA A 117 -6.00 2.89 -4.67
CA ALA A 117 -6.93 2.23 -3.76
C ALA A 117 -6.25 1.13 -2.92
N GLY A 118 -5.36 0.35 -3.54
CA GLY A 118 -4.57 -0.67 -2.84
C GLY A 118 -3.60 -0.10 -1.81
N ALA A 119 -2.91 0.99 -2.16
CA ALA A 119 -1.99 1.67 -1.24
C ALA A 119 -2.75 2.27 -0.03
N LEU A 120 -3.88 2.93 -0.26
CA LEU A 120 -4.76 3.43 0.81
C LEU A 120 -5.25 2.30 1.72
N ALA A 121 -5.58 1.14 1.15
CA ALA A 121 -6.02 -0.01 1.93
C ALA A 121 -4.90 -0.54 2.83
N ALA A 122 -3.68 -0.65 2.29
CA ALA A 122 -2.50 -1.02 3.07
C ALA A 122 -2.26 -0.05 4.25
N TRP A 123 -2.31 1.26 4.01
CA TRP A 123 -2.11 2.26 5.07
C TRP A 123 -3.17 2.21 6.16
N LEU A 124 -4.44 2.02 5.81
CA LEU A 124 -5.52 1.86 6.80
C LEU A 124 -5.30 0.62 7.67
N ILE A 125 -4.90 -0.49 7.06
CA ILE A 125 -4.63 -1.75 7.77
C ILE A 125 -3.39 -1.58 8.67
N PHE A 126 -2.32 -0.98 8.17
CA PHE A 126 -1.10 -0.72 8.92
C PHE A 126 -1.32 0.22 10.11
N ALA A 127 -2.07 1.30 9.92
CA ALA A 127 -2.42 2.24 10.99
C ALA A 127 -3.21 1.56 12.14
N ALA A 128 -3.99 0.52 11.85
CA ALA A 128 -4.71 -0.26 12.86
C ALA A 128 -3.86 -1.37 13.49
N ALA A 129 -2.72 -1.72 12.91
CA ALA A 129 -1.92 -2.88 13.29
C ALA A 129 -0.80 -2.61 14.30
N GLU A 130 -0.64 -1.36 14.76
CA GLU A 130 0.39 -0.94 15.74
C GLU A 130 1.81 -1.36 15.33
N LEU A 131 2.19 -1.07 14.08
CA LEU A 131 3.47 -1.48 13.52
C LEU A 131 4.65 -0.69 14.08
N ASP A 132 5.76 -1.38 14.32
CA ASP A 132 7.05 -0.73 14.55
C ASP A 132 7.65 -0.24 13.24
N VAL A 133 7.55 -1.03 12.17
CA VAL A 133 8.12 -0.70 10.86
C VAL A 133 7.14 -1.05 9.73
N ALA A 134 6.93 -0.13 8.80
CA ALA A 134 6.30 -0.41 7.51
C ALA A 134 7.35 -0.39 6.39
N VAL A 135 7.39 -1.43 5.56
CA VAL A 135 8.27 -1.54 4.40
C VAL A 135 7.42 -1.49 3.14
N LEU A 136 7.62 -0.46 2.32
CA LEU A 136 6.74 -0.13 1.21
C LEU A 136 7.49 -0.25 -0.13
N GLU A 137 7.03 -1.14 -1.01
CA GLU A 137 7.47 -1.20 -2.40
C GLU A 137 6.78 -0.11 -3.24
N VAL A 138 7.57 0.75 -3.86
CA VAL A 138 7.08 1.70 -4.87
C VAL A 138 6.59 0.94 -6.10
N GLY A 139 5.38 1.26 -6.56
CA GLY A 139 4.77 0.60 -7.72
C GLY A 139 5.44 0.97 -9.04
N LEU A 140 5.50 2.27 -9.35
CA LEU A 140 6.12 2.77 -10.58
C LEU A 140 6.92 4.06 -10.34
N GLY A 141 8.20 4.03 -10.71
CA GLY A 141 9.08 5.19 -10.62
C GLY A 141 9.41 5.58 -9.17
N GLY A 142 8.63 6.50 -8.59
CA GLY A 142 8.86 6.99 -7.23
C GLY A 142 8.14 8.30 -6.92
N ARG A 143 8.61 9.41 -7.50
CA ARG A 143 8.16 10.78 -7.13
C ARG A 143 6.65 10.96 -7.07
N LEU A 144 5.91 10.35 -8.00
CA LEU A 144 4.47 10.50 -8.14
C LEU A 144 3.71 9.19 -7.86
N ASP A 145 4.39 8.19 -7.30
CA ASP A 145 3.78 6.94 -6.89
C ASP A 145 3.03 7.12 -5.57
N ALA A 146 1.89 6.44 -5.41
CA ALA A 146 1.07 6.57 -4.20
C ALA A 146 1.86 6.31 -2.91
N VAL A 147 2.84 5.39 -2.93
CA VAL A 147 3.72 5.11 -1.77
C VAL A 147 4.44 6.35 -1.29
N ASN A 148 4.81 7.25 -2.20
CA ASN A 148 5.53 8.49 -1.89
C ASN A 148 4.63 9.55 -1.22
N LEU A 149 3.35 9.26 -0.99
CA LEU A 149 2.50 10.04 -0.08
C LEU A 149 2.99 9.95 1.38
N ILE A 150 3.60 8.82 1.74
CA ILE A 150 4.13 8.59 3.08
C ILE A 150 5.61 8.96 3.08
N ALA A 151 5.99 9.91 3.94
CA ALA A 151 7.38 10.29 4.12
C ALA A 151 8.17 9.13 4.77
N PRO A 152 9.21 8.58 4.12
CA PRO A 152 10.00 7.51 4.71
C PRO A 152 11.07 8.04 5.66
N ASP A 153 11.41 7.26 6.69
CA ASP A 153 12.63 7.43 7.48
C ASP A 153 13.86 6.98 6.69
N VAL A 154 13.70 5.96 5.84
CA VAL A 154 14.75 5.42 4.97
C VAL A 154 14.19 5.19 3.57
N ALA A 155 14.83 5.75 2.56
CA ALA A 155 14.53 5.48 1.16
C ALA A 155 15.65 4.66 0.52
N MET A 156 15.29 3.61 -0.21
CA MET A 156 16.22 2.71 -0.89
C MET A 156 15.93 2.68 -2.39
N ILE A 157 16.99 2.58 -3.19
CA ILE A 157 16.92 2.32 -4.63
C ILE A 157 17.67 1.01 -4.88
N SER A 158 16.97 -0.05 -5.28
CA SER A 158 17.54 -1.38 -5.46
C SER A 158 18.41 -1.50 -6.73
N SER A 159 17.92 -1.00 -7.86
CA SER A 159 18.68 -0.89 -9.12
C SER A 159 18.14 0.25 -9.98
N ILE A 160 18.98 0.74 -10.91
CA ILE A 160 18.60 1.61 -12.04
C ILE A 160 19.21 0.97 -13.28
N ASP A 161 18.35 0.65 -14.25
CA ASP A 161 18.70 -0.03 -15.50
C ASP A 161 18.22 0.80 -16.70
#